data_AF-A0A1S3QZD6-F1
#
_entry.id   AF-A0A1S3QZD6-F1
#
_cell.length_a   1.000
_cell.length_b   1.000
_cell.length_c   1.000
_cell.angle_alpha   90.00
_cell.angle_beta   90.00
_cell.angle_gamma   90.00
#
_symmetry.space_group_name_H-M   'P 1'
#
loop_
_entity.id
_entity.type
_entity.pdbx_description
1 polymer ?
#
loop_
_entity_poly.entity_id
_entity_poly.type
_entity_poly.pdbx_seq_one_letter_code
_entity_poly.pdbx_strand_id
1 'polypeptide(L)'
;QSAVTCLQFSRTLVVSSSDDGTVKLWSLATGEWIRDLVALQSGGSGGVVWRIRASNTRLVAAVGSRNGTEETKLMVLDFDLTDNQK
;
A
#
# COMPACT_ATOMS: atom_id res chain seq x y z
N GLN A 1 10.80 13.61 6.24
CA GLN A 1 10.63 12.34 6.99
C GLN A 1 9.13 12.11 7.07
N SER A 2 8.65 10.95 6.59
CA SER A 2 7.22 10.65 6.39
C SER A 2 6.72 9.64 7.43
N ALA A 3 5.44 9.71 7.78
CA ALA A 3 4.84 8.86 8.79
C ALA A 3 4.25 7.57 8.19
N VAL A 4 4.51 6.44 8.84
CA VAL A 4 3.77 5.20 8.60
C VAL A 4 2.35 5.38 9.13
N THR A 5 1.36 5.25 8.25
CA THR A 5 -0.06 5.50 8.56
C THR A 5 -0.79 4.22 8.96
N CYS A 6 -0.36 3.06 8.45
CA CYS A 6 -0.93 1.76 8.78
C CYS A 6 0.06 0.64 8.46
N LEU A 7 -0.11 -0.51 9.13
CA LEU A 7 0.60 -1.75 8.81
C LEU A 7 -0.34 -2.95 8.94
N GLN A 8 -0.08 -3.99 8.17
CA GLN A 8 -0.65 -5.34 8.28
C GLN A 8 0.49 -6.35 8.13
N PHE A 9 0.35 -7.55 8.68
CA PHE A 9 1.37 -8.59 8.55
C PHE A 9 0.76 -9.99 8.51
N SER A 10 1.53 -10.93 7.97
CA SER A 10 1.23 -12.35 7.90
C SER A 10 2.37 -13.15 8.53
N ARG A 11 2.48 -14.46 8.27
CA ARG A 11 3.59 -15.28 8.79
C ARG A 11 4.94 -14.94 8.14
N THR A 12 4.96 -14.37 6.94
CA THR A 12 6.19 -14.18 6.16
C THR A 12 6.39 -12.75 5.66
N LEU A 13 5.33 -11.94 5.64
CA LEU A 13 5.34 -10.63 5.01
C LEU A 13 4.75 -9.57 5.93
N VAL A 14 5.31 -8.35 5.88
CA VAL A 14 4.70 -7.14 6.42
C VAL A 14 4.34 -6.23 5.25
N VAL A 15 3.21 -5.53 5.36
CA VAL A 15 2.82 -4.47 4.46
C VAL A 15 2.60 -3.20 5.27
N SER A 16 3.17 -2.08 4.84
CA SER A 16 3.02 -0.78 5.48
C SER A 16 2.55 0.27 4.49
N SER A 17 1.70 1.19 4.91
CA SER A 17 1.34 2.40 4.15
C SER A 17 1.91 3.66 4.80
N SER A 18 2.11 4.72 4.01
CA SER A 18 2.76 5.95 4.47
C SER A 18 2.15 7.21 3.86
N ASP A 19 2.38 8.35 4.51
CA ASP A 19 2.04 9.68 3.99
C ASP A 19 2.98 10.17 2.87
N ASP A 20 4.02 9.39 2.55
CA ASP A 20 4.82 9.56 1.33
C ASP A 20 4.10 9.07 0.05
N GLY A 21 2.91 8.48 0.20
CA GLY A 21 2.11 7.97 -0.92
C GLY A 21 2.46 6.53 -1.32
N THR A 22 3.20 5.79 -0.48
CA THR A 22 3.59 4.41 -0.77
C THR A 22 2.83 3.36 0.06
N VAL A 23 2.71 2.16 -0.52
CA VAL A 23 2.49 0.90 0.21
C VAL A 23 3.69 0.00 -0.06
N LYS A 24 4.43 -0.38 0.98
CA LYS A 24 5.66 -1.17 0.88
C LYS A 24 5.47 -2.58 1.42
N LEU A 25 6.10 -3.55 0.76
CA LEU A 25 6.15 -4.95 1.16
C LEU A 25 7.54 -5.28 1.73
N TRP A 26 7.56 -5.98 2.85
CA TRP A 26 8.76 -6.34 3.58
C TRP A 26 8.78 -7.82 3.93
N SER A 27 9.97 -8.41 3.99
CA SER A 27 10.19 -9.73 4.57
C SER A 27 10.04 -9.64 6.08
N LEU A 28 9.13 -10.41 6.68
CA LEU A 28 9.00 -10.45 8.13
C LEU A 28 10.22 -11.10 8.79
N ALA A 29 10.84 -12.08 8.12
CA ALA A 29 11.96 -12.83 8.67
C ALA A 29 13.26 -12.02 8.71
N THR A 30 13.53 -11.23 7.66
CA THR A 30 14.78 -10.47 7.53
C THR A 30 14.62 -8.99 7.84
N GLY A 31 13.40 -8.47 7.85
CA GLY A 31 13.13 -7.03 7.94
C GLY A 31 13.46 -6.26 6.66
N GLU A 32 13.93 -6.94 5.61
CA GLU A 32 14.34 -6.30 4.38
C GLU A 32 13.14 -5.86 3.55
N TRP A 33 13.30 -4.71 2.90
CA TRP A 33 12.38 -4.24 1.88
C TRP A 33 12.41 -5.18 0.68
N ILE A 34 11.23 -5.54 0.17
CA ILE A 34 11.07 -6.39 -1.01
C ILE A 34 10.73 -5.54 -2.23
N ARG A 35 9.64 -4.77 -2.15
CA ARG A 35 9.15 -3.90 -3.23
C ARG A 35 8.07 -2.94 -2.75
N ASP A 36 7.80 -1.94 -3.58
CA ASP A 36 6.63 -1.08 -3.44
C ASP A 36 5.44 -1.71 -4.18
N LEU A 37 4.31 -1.88 -3.48
CA LEU A 37 3.05 -2.36 -4.06
C LEU A 37 2.23 -1.22 -4.66
N VAL A 38 2.34 -0.03 -4.06
CA VAL A 38 1.73 1.22 -4.53
C VAL A 38 2.77 2.33 -4.38
N ALA A 39 2.88 3.18 -5.40
CA ALA A 39 3.58 4.44 -5.34
C ALA A 39 2.75 5.49 -6.09
N LEU A 40 2.10 6.38 -5.35
CA LEU A 40 1.28 7.45 -5.93
C LEU A 40 2.20 8.48 -6.61
N GLN A 41 1.84 8.92 -7.82
CA GLN A 41 2.59 9.97 -8.52
C GLN A 41 2.53 11.31 -7.78
N SER A 42 1.47 11.55 -7.02
CA SER A 42 1.29 12.71 -6.14
C SER A 42 1.99 12.56 -4.78
N GLY A 43 2.71 11.44 -4.54
CA GLY A 43 3.54 11.23 -3.37
C GLY A 43 4.55 12.38 -3.20
N GLY A 44 4.68 12.89 -1.97
CA GLY A 44 5.50 14.09 -1.68
C GLY A 44 4.86 15.43 -2.08
N SER A 45 3.78 15.43 -2.88
CA SER A 45 2.97 16.62 -3.22
C SER A 45 1.58 16.62 -2.56
N GLY A 46 1.36 15.73 -1.58
CA GLY A 46 0.15 15.64 -0.77
C GLY A 46 -0.62 14.34 -0.90
N GLY A 47 -0.29 13.49 -1.88
CA GLY A 47 -0.87 12.14 -1.99
C GLY A 47 -0.46 11.26 -0.82
N VAL A 48 -1.45 10.69 -0.12
CA VAL A 48 -1.26 9.88 1.08
C VAL A 48 -2.01 8.57 0.94
N VAL A 49 -1.43 7.50 1.47
CA VAL A 49 -2.16 6.27 1.75
C VAL A 49 -2.53 6.27 3.23
N TRP A 50 -3.81 6.44 3.55
CA TRP A 50 -4.26 6.62 4.94
C TRP A 50 -4.35 5.31 5.72
N ARG A 51 -4.82 4.26 5.05
CA ARG A 51 -5.02 2.96 5.68
C ARG A 51 -5.00 1.84 4.65
N ILE A 52 -4.52 0.68 5.07
CA ILE A 52 -4.60 -0.56 4.29
C ILE A 52 -5.33 -1.66 5.07
N ARG A 53 -5.98 -2.56 4.32
CA ARG A 53 -6.45 -3.87 4.80
C ARG A 53 -6.07 -4.92 3.77
N ALA A 54 -5.59 -6.06 4.26
CA ALA A 54 -5.14 -7.15 3.42
C ALA A 54 -5.82 -8.46 3.80
N SER A 55 -6.06 -9.29 2.79
CA SER A 55 -6.40 -10.70 2.89
C SER A 55 -5.26 -11.51 2.25
N ASN A 56 -5.45 -12.81 2.05
CA ASN A 56 -4.44 -13.66 1.41
C ASN A 56 -4.19 -13.28 -0.06
N THR A 57 -5.22 -12.84 -0.77
CA THR A 57 -5.16 -12.57 -2.22
C THR A 57 -5.42 -11.12 -2.58
N ARG A 58 -5.88 -10.28 -1.64
CA ARG A 58 -6.24 -8.88 -1.96
C ARG A 58 -5.71 -7.90 -0.95
N LEU A 59 -5.37 -6.71 -1.44
CA LEU A 59 -5.07 -5.54 -0.63
C LEU A 59 -5.96 -4.38 -1.04
N VAL A 60 -6.57 -3.72 -0.05
CA VAL A 60 -7.35 -2.49 -0.24
C VAL A 60 -6.63 -1.35 0.45
N ALA A 61 -6.40 -0.26 -0.26
CA ALA A 61 -5.78 0.96 0.24
C ALA A 61 -6.73 2.15 0.11
N ALA A 62 -6.96 2.89 1.19
CA ALA A 62 -7.64 4.17 1.15
C ALA A 62 -6.61 5.27 0.87
N VAL A 63 -6.74 5.93 -0.29
CA VAL A 63 -5.80 6.94 -0.78
C VAL A 63 -6.50 8.28 -1.03
N GLY A 64 -5.76 9.37 -0.98
CA GLY A 64 -6.24 10.71 -1.31
C GLY A 64 -5.29 11.79 -0.80
N SER A 65 -5.68 13.06 -0.93
CA SER A 65 -4.90 14.18 -0.39
C SER A 65 -5.76 15.20 0.33
N ARG A 66 -5.12 16.05 1.14
CA ARG A 66 -5.77 17.19 1.81
C ARG A 66 -5.83 18.45 0.94
N ASN A 67 -5.11 18.46 -0.18
CA ASN A 67 -4.89 19.64 -1.03
C ASN A 67 -5.36 19.45 -2.48
N GLY A 68 -6.04 18.35 -2.80
CA GLY A 68 -6.61 18.09 -4.13
C GLY A 68 -5.65 17.47 -5.14
N THR A 69 -4.37 17.26 -4.81
CA THR A 69 -3.41 16.58 -5.72
C THR A 69 -3.69 15.09 -5.95
N GLU A 70 -4.52 14.46 -5.12
CA GLU A 70 -4.95 13.08 -5.28
C GLU A 70 -6.42 12.97 -4.86
N GLU A 71 -7.28 12.57 -5.79
CA GLU A 71 -8.68 12.30 -5.47
C GLU A 71 -8.80 11.16 -4.45
N THR A 72 -9.74 11.31 -3.51
CA THR A 72 -10.00 10.28 -2.50
C THR A 72 -10.66 9.07 -3.15
N LYS A 73 -10.01 7.92 -3.08
CA LYS A 73 -10.49 6.66 -3.66
C LYS A 73 -9.97 5.45 -2.90
N LEU A 74 -10.55 4.29 -3.19
CA LEU A 74 -10.01 3.00 -2.78
C LEU A 74 -9.25 2.38 -3.96
N MET A 75 -8.02 1.94 -3.71
CA MET A 75 -7.28 1.09 -4.62
C MET A 75 -7.40 -0.36 -4.15
N VAL A 76 -7.78 -1.25 -5.06
CA VAL A 76 -7.86 -2.69 -4.80
C VAL A 76 -6.83 -3.39 -5.68
N LEU A 77 -5.87 -4.06 -5.04
CA LEU A 77 -4.89 -4.89 -5.70
C LEU A 77 -5.31 -6.35 -5.50
N ASP A 78 -5.39 -7.09 -6.60
CA ASP A 78 -5.61 -8.53 -6.61
C ASP A 78 -4.29 -9.25 -6.93
N PHE A 79 -4.00 -10.26 -6.13
CA PHE A 79 -2.83 -11.14 -6.23
C PHE A 79 -3.25 -12.59 -6.47
N ASP A 80 -4.55 -12.86 -6.65
CA ASP A 80 -5.00 -14.17 -7.07
C ASP A 80 -4.50 -14.47 -8.49
N LEU A 81 -3.91 -15.65 -8.66
CA LEU A 81 -3.30 -16.07 -9.92
C LEU A 81 -4.32 -16.75 -10.85
N THR A 82 -5.51 -17.08 -10.35
CA THR A 82 -6.54 -17.81 -11.12
C THR A 82 -7.24 -16.96 -12.17
N ASP A 83 -7.23 -15.63 -12.04
CA ASP A 83 -7.88 -14.72 -12.99
C ASP A 83 -7.06 -14.46 -14.27
N ASN A 84 -5.78 -14.87 -14.32
CA ASN A 84 -4.91 -14.72 -15.50
C ASN A 84 -5.11 -15.84 -16.56
N GLN A 85 -6.23 -16.56 -16.53
CA GLN A 85 -6.58 -17.65 -17.46
C GLN A 85 -7.88 -17.39 -18.25
N LYS A 86 -8.35 -16.14 -18.34
CA LYS A 86 -9.46 -15.75 -19.22
C LYS A 86 -9.01 -14.91 -20.40
#